data_AF-A0A0E2NG38-F1
#
_entry.id   AF-A0A0E2NG38-F1
#
_cell.length_a   1.000
_cell.length_b   1.000
_cell.length_c   1.000
_cell.angle_alpha   90.00
_cell.angle_beta   90.00
_cell.angle_gamma   90.00
#
_symmetry.space_group_name_H-M   'P 1'
#
loop_
_entity.id
_entity.type
_entity.pdbx_description
1 polymer ?
#
loop_
_entity_poly.entity_id
_entity_poly.type
_entity_poly.pdbx_seq_one_letter_code
_entity_poly.pdbx_strand_id
1 'polypeptide(L)'
;MFKRAQAAHILAELLKSDSDDTHSVIIAHSHGANVALKALADSGLKLTPFRVVTLAAPFIHVFPRWFNPSFGSAFWPTLLCVIQLLMYFGSGLLAYFSWFQRAQPGNFEHAMIVGAMLLPSLILSVPITRFLFNPGPPRGISGTESERPWLWRPFRIARAVNYISDTEHGPKILVLRGVDDEASLVLAFGSIGARLSHEIRNVIERKIFIWIVIALPLLDYIVLQMGGTNFAALFVTTVPPIILGLIFLPGLFYSVFGREFAFGSIRCELSANSSPDSERVKVITLPIWDSDILGGLRHSVYNHPYCVPQIVLWLLEEEVLDNLNLKVTLKMLDWKRRMDELIRSKGGGDPAVDGETDELLEGMSNVLTHFVAQSRL
;
A
#
# COMPACT_ATOMS: atom_id res chain seq x y z
N MET A 1 6.48 16.48 5.21
CA MET A 1 6.70 15.22 5.94
C MET A 1 5.52 14.30 5.65
N PHE A 2 5.70 12.98 5.55
CA PHE A 2 4.57 12.06 5.32
C PHE A 2 3.74 11.95 6.61
N LYS A 3 2.39 11.94 6.49
CA LYS A 3 1.51 11.92 7.67
C LYS A 3 1.79 10.71 8.60
N ARG A 4 2.07 9.53 8.03
CA ARG A 4 2.43 8.33 8.78
C ARG A 4 3.75 8.47 9.54
N ALA A 5 4.79 9.00 8.88
CA ALA A 5 6.07 9.24 9.52
C ALA A 5 5.95 10.29 10.64
N GLN A 6 5.12 11.32 10.45
CA GLN A 6 4.84 12.30 11.49
C GLN A 6 4.12 11.66 12.68
N ALA A 7 3.10 10.82 12.42
CA ALA A 7 2.40 10.09 13.48
C ALA A 7 3.34 9.12 14.22
N ALA A 8 4.23 8.44 13.50
CA ALA A 8 5.21 7.53 14.09
C ALA A 8 6.21 8.29 14.95
N HIS A 9 6.66 9.46 14.50
CA HIS A 9 7.54 10.32 15.30
C HIS A 9 6.87 10.81 16.58
N ILE A 10 5.62 11.28 16.52
CA ILE A 10 4.87 11.70 17.71
C ILE A 10 4.70 10.53 18.68
N LEU A 11 4.33 9.35 18.18
CA LEU A 11 4.20 8.16 19.02
C LEU A 11 5.56 7.75 19.62
N ALA A 12 6.65 7.83 18.87
CA ALA A 12 7.99 7.54 19.39
C ALA A 12 8.39 8.48 20.54
N GLU A 13 8.09 9.77 20.44
CA GLU A 13 8.36 10.72 21.52
C GLU A 13 7.49 10.45 22.76
N LEU A 14 6.22 10.05 22.57
CA LEU A 14 5.36 9.62 23.68
C LEU A 14 5.91 8.36 24.36
N LEU A 15 6.35 7.38 23.59
CA LEU A 15 6.94 6.13 24.13
C LEU A 15 8.25 6.38 24.88
N LYS A 16 9.05 7.37 24.49
CA LYS A 16 10.25 7.79 25.25
C LYS A 16 9.92 8.51 26.55
N SER A 17 8.77 9.19 26.59
CA SER A 17 8.33 9.91 27.79
C SER A 17 7.68 9.00 28.83
N ASP A 18 7.22 7.82 28.41
CA ASP A 18 6.68 6.81 29.30
C ASP A 18 7.83 6.11 30.02
N SER A 19 7.73 5.96 31.35
CA SER A 19 8.84 5.47 32.17
C SER A 19 9.20 4.02 31.81
N ASP A 20 10.50 3.70 31.81
CA ASP A 20 11.11 2.40 31.44
C ASP A 20 10.54 1.17 32.19
N ASP A 21 9.71 1.34 33.21
CA ASP A 21 9.24 0.26 34.09
C ASP A 21 7.83 -0.27 33.74
N THR A 22 7.23 0.16 32.63
CA THR A 22 5.87 -0.26 32.25
C THR A 22 5.85 -1.29 31.13
N HIS A 23 5.17 -2.41 31.37
CA HIS A 23 4.80 -3.39 30.33
C HIS A 23 3.75 -2.78 29.38
N SER A 24 4.21 -1.93 28.47
CA SER A 24 3.34 -1.23 27.52
C SER A 24 2.83 -2.15 26.42
N VAL A 25 1.50 -2.11 26.20
CA VAL A 25 0.82 -2.80 25.11
C VAL A 25 0.32 -1.78 24.10
N ILE A 26 0.77 -1.89 22.86
CA ILE A 26 0.36 -1.02 21.76
C ILE A 26 -0.65 -1.78 20.90
N ILE A 27 -1.88 -1.26 20.81
CA ILE A 27 -2.91 -1.81 19.93
C ILE A 27 -3.06 -0.90 18.72
N ALA A 28 -2.90 -1.46 17.52
CA ALA A 28 -2.89 -0.70 16.29
C ALA A 28 -3.78 -1.34 15.22
N HIS A 29 -4.60 -0.52 14.56
CA HIS A 29 -5.52 -0.97 13.51
C HIS A 29 -5.05 -0.52 12.11
N SER A 30 -5.20 -1.38 11.10
CA SER A 30 -4.89 -1.08 9.71
C SER A 30 -3.47 -0.53 9.54
N HIS A 31 -3.30 0.59 8.81
CA HIS A 31 -2.01 1.26 8.64
C HIS A 31 -1.38 1.75 9.95
N GLY A 32 -2.14 1.86 11.03
CA GLY A 32 -1.63 2.19 12.36
C GLY A 32 -0.57 1.21 12.84
N ALA A 33 -0.61 -0.06 12.40
CA ALA A 33 0.41 -1.05 12.73
C ALA A 33 1.80 -0.66 12.21
N ASN A 34 1.90 -0.22 10.96
CA ASN A 34 3.19 0.26 10.41
C ASN A 34 3.67 1.51 11.16
N VAL A 35 2.75 2.39 11.58
CA VAL A 35 3.08 3.58 12.40
C VAL A 35 3.63 3.18 13.76
N ALA A 36 3.00 2.22 14.43
CA ALA A 36 3.45 1.69 15.73
C ALA A 36 4.82 1.02 15.63
N LEU A 37 5.01 0.12 14.66
CA LEU A 37 6.30 -0.54 14.44
C LEU A 37 7.41 0.46 14.06
N LYS A 38 7.08 1.47 13.25
CA LYS A 38 8.02 2.53 12.91
C LYS A 38 8.37 3.38 14.13
N ALA A 39 7.39 3.74 14.95
CA ALA A 39 7.60 4.50 16.17
C ALA A 39 8.53 3.76 17.14
N LEU A 40 8.31 2.46 17.32
CA LEU A 40 9.18 1.62 18.13
C LEU A 40 10.60 1.57 17.58
N ALA A 41 10.78 1.38 16.27
CA ALA A 41 12.09 1.38 15.63
C ALA A 41 12.82 2.73 15.77
N ASP A 42 12.09 3.85 15.65
CA ASP A 42 12.65 5.21 15.75
C ASP A 42 12.86 5.67 17.20
N SER A 43 12.20 5.04 18.18
CA SER A 43 12.34 5.37 19.60
C SER A 43 13.74 5.09 20.14
N GLY A 44 14.44 4.09 19.57
CA GLY A 44 15.75 3.65 20.03
C GLY A 44 15.72 2.93 21.39
N LEU A 45 14.55 2.62 21.93
CA LEU A 45 14.38 1.90 23.19
C LEU A 45 14.84 0.44 22.99
N LYS A 46 15.97 0.08 23.61
CA LYS A 46 16.58 -1.26 23.50
C LYS A 46 16.16 -2.22 24.62
N LEU A 47 15.48 -1.74 25.66
CA LEU A 47 15.45 -2.40 26.97
C LEU A 47 14.06 -2.83 27.45
N THR A 48 12.98 -2.33 26.85
CA THR A 48 11.61 -2.66 27.30
C THR A 48 10.90 -3.57 26.29
N PRO A 49 10.36 -4.73 26.73
CA PRO A 49 9.67 -5.66 25.85
C PRO A 49 8.27 -5.12 25.52
N PHE A 50 8.21 -4.24 24.52
CA PHE A 50 6.93 -3.77 23.99
C PHE A 50 6.16 -4.93 23.37
N ARG A 51 4.86 -4.98 23.68
CA ARG A 51 3.90 -5.90 23.07
C ARG A 51 3.05 -5.14 22.07
N VAL A 52 3.00 -5.62 20.83
CA VAL A 52 2.26 -4.95 19.75
C VAL A 52 1.15 -5.86 19.26
N VAL A 53 -0.09 -5.40 19.39
CA VAL A 53 -1.26 -6.05 18.81
C VAL A 53 -1.65 -5.30 17.55
N THR A 54 -1.71 -6.00 16.44
CA THR A 54 -2.10 -5.45 15.14
C THR A 54 -3.41 -6.08 14.67
N LEU A 55 -4.31 -5.24 14.19
CA LEU A 55 -5.65 -5.61 13.76
C LEU A 55 -5.82 -5.22 12.29
N ALA A 56 -6.13 -6.19 11.42
CA ALA A 56 -6.36 -5.94 9.99
C ALA A 56 -5.23 -5.11 9.34
N ALA A 57 -3.97 -5.44 9.60
CA ALA A 57 -2.84 -4.62 9.21
C ALA A 57 -2.13 -5.10 7.94
N PRO A 58 -2.00 -4.26 6.89
CA PRO A 58 -1.07 -4.55 5.81
C PRO A 58 0.35 -4.15 6.21
N PHE A 59 1.29 -5.09 6.24
CA PHE A 59 2.70 -4.83 6.56
C PHE A 59 3.47 -4.50 5.29
N ILE A 60 3.98 -3.27 5.18
CA ILE A 60 4.52 -2.74 3.93
C ILE A 60 6.02 -2.49 4.06
N HIS A 61 6.78 -3.02 3.12
CA HIS A 61 8.20 -2.73 2.93
C HIS A 61 8.44 -2.10 1.56
N VAL A 62 9.25 -1.06 1.53
CA VAL A 62 9.59 -0.28 0.34
C VAL A 62 11.07 -0.45 0.06
N PHE A 63 11.41 -0.95 -1.12
CA PHE A 63 12.79 -1.08 -1.57
C PHE A 63 13.05 -0.02 -2.65
N PRO A 64 13.77 1.07 -2.34
CA PRO A 64 14.05 2.12 -3.30
C PRO A 64 15.18 1.69 -4.24
N ARG A 65 15.01 1.97 -5.54
CA ARG A 65 16.03 1.76 -6.57
C ARG A 65 16.72 3.06 -6.94
N TRP A 66 18.05 3.00 -7.04
CA TRP A 66 18.86 4.09 -7.57
C TRP A 66 18.73 4.23 -9.08
N PHE A 67 18.88 3.10 -9.75
CA PHE A 67 18.91 3.01 -11.19
C PHE A 67 17.60 2.40 -11.66
N ASN A 68 17.05 3.00 -12.72
CA ASN A 68 15.80 2.66 -13.41
C ASN A 68 14.52 3.30 -12.85
N PRO A 69 13.62 3.78 -13.73
CA PRO A 69 13.87 3.96 -15.17
C PRO A 69 14.94 5.05 -15.37
N SER A 70 15.78 4.87 -16.39
CA SER A 70 16.69 5.93 -16.84
C SER A 70 15.89 7.12 -17.35
N PHE A 71 16.47 8.33 -17.32
CA PHE A 71 15.79 9.51 -17.85
C PHE A 71 15.33 9.28 -19.29
N GLY A 72 16.20 8.75 -20.17
CA GLY A 72 15.83 8.47 -21.57
C GLY A 72 14.66 7.49 -21.71
N SER A 73 14.67 6.38 -20.97
CA SER A 73 13.59 5.38 -21.03
C SER A 73 12.24 5.91 -20.55
N ALA A 74 12.20 6.89 -19.63
CA ALA A 74 10.95 7.52 -19.20
C ALA A 74 10.56 8.72 -20.07
N PHE A 75 11.57 9.46 -20.57
CA PHE A 75 11.39 10.68 -21.33
C PHE A 75 10.76 10.43 -22.70
N TRP A 76 11.27 9.47 -23.47
CA TRP A 76 10.75 9.20 -24.82
C TRP A 76 9.26 8.80 -24.82
N PRO A 77 8.80 7.85 -23.98
CA PRO A 77 7.37 7.56 -23.82
C PRO A 77 6.54 8.80 -23.48
N THR A 78 7.01 9.60 -22.52
CA THR A 78 6.30 10.78 -22.05
C THR A 78 6.21 11.83 -23.15
N LEU A 79 7.32 12.09 -23.86
CA LEU A 79 7.39 13.02 -24.97
C LEU A 79 6.38 12.63 -26.05
N LEU A 80 6.38 11.37 -26.45
CA LEU A 80 5.48 10.89 -27.50
C LEU A 80 4.02 10.98 -27.07
N CYS A 81 3.69 10.66 -25.81
CA CYS A 81 2.33 10.86 -25.27
C CYS A 81 1.91 12.34 -25.28
N VAL A 82 2.81 13.25 -24.90
CA VAL A 82 2.53 14.70 -24.88
C VAL A 82 2.35 15.25 -26.30
N ILE A 83 3.24 14.87 -27.25
CA ILE A 83 3.11 15.23 -28.66
C ILE A 83 1.73 14.82 -29.17
N GLN A 84 1.33 13.59 -28.89
CA GLN A 84 0.10 13.03 -29.38
C GLN A 84 -1.15 13.66 -28.76
N LEU A 85 -1.12 13.98 -27.47
CA LEU A 85 -2.19 14.71 -26.79
C LEU A 85 -2.35 16.12 -27.37
N LEU A 86 -1.23 16.81 -27.64
CA LEU A 86 -1.26 18.14 -28.25
C LEU A 86 -1.75 18.07 -29.70
N MET A 87 -1.30 17.11 -30.49
CA MET A 87 -1.80 16.88 -31.85
C MET A 87 -3.32 16.63 -31.85
N TYR A 88 -3.85 15.87 -30.90
CA TYR A 88 -5.30 15.65 -30.74
C TYR A 88 -6.05 16.95 -30.43
N PHE A 89 -5.50 17.75 -29.51
CA PHE A 89 -6.07 19.05 -29.19
C PHE A 89 -6.06 20.00 -30.40
N GLY A 90 -4.97 19.98 -31.18
CA GLY A 90 -4.81 20.78 -32.38
C GLY A 90 -5.74 20.39 -33.51
N SER A 91 -5.88 19.09 -33.79
CA SER A 91 -6.80 18.60 -34.82
C SER A 91 -8.25 18.87 -34.46
N GLY A 92 -8.65 18.71 -33.19
CA GLY A 92 -9.98 19.09 -32.71
C GLY A 92 -10.25 20.58 -32.87
N LEU A 93 -9.27 21.43 -32.54
CA LEU A 93 -9.37 22.88 -32.72
C LEU A 93 -9.51 23.27 -34.20
N LEU A 94 -8.73 22.63 -35.08
CA LEU A 94 -8.81 22.83 -36.53
C LEU A 94 -10.15 22.36 -37.13
N ALA A 95 -10.66 21.21 -36.70
CA ALA A 95 -11.95 20.71 -37.13
C ALA A 95 -13.07 21.68 -36.71
N TYR A 96 -12.96 22.22 -35.49
CA TYR A 96 -13.87 23.25 -34.99
C TYR A 96 -13.81 24.54 -35.83
N PHE A 97 -12.61 25.04 -36.13
CA PHE A 97 -12.44 26.26 -36.94
C PHE A 97 -12.84 26.07 -38.41
N SER A 98 -12.51 24.93 -39.03
CA SER A 98 -12.88 24.64 -40.42
C SER A 98 -14.39 24.45 -40.58
N TRP A 99 -15.05 23.80 -39.61
CA TRP A 99 -16.50 23.76 -39.52
C TRP A 99 -17.10 25.17 -39.43
N PHE A 100 -16.50 26.05 -38.63
CA PHE A 100 -16.95 27.43 -38.48
C PHE A 100 -16.71 28.28 -39.75
N GLN A 101 -15.58 28.10 -40.43
CA GLN A 101 -15.17 28.94 -41.58
C GLN A 101 -15.61 28.41 -42.95
N ARG A 102 -16.13 27.17 -43.05
CA ARG A 102 -16.42 26.47 -44.33
C ARG A 102 -15.25 26.49 -45.33
N ALA A 103 -14.03 26.75 -44.88
CA ALA A 103 -12.83 26.75 -45.69
C ALA A 103 -12.09 25.44 -45.45
N GLN A 104 -11.61 24.81 -46.53
CA GLN A 104 -10.72 23.67 -46.45
C GLN A 104 -9.32 24.19 -46.09
N PRO A 105 -8.77 23.88 -44.90
CA PRO A 105 -7.43 24.29 -44.56
C PRO A 105 -6.42 23.66 -45.51
N GLY A 106 -5.49 24.46 -46.01
CA GLY A 106 -4.44 23.96 -46.91
C GLY A 106 -3.45 23.04 -46.18
N ASN A 107 -2.72 22.20 -46.92
CA ASN A 107 -1.68 21.32 -46.37
C ASN A 107 -0.61 22.08 -45.56
N PHE A 108 -0.36 23.36 -45.90
CA PHE A 108 0.60 24.21 -45.21
C PHE A 108 0.18 24.59 -43.78
N GLU A 109 -1.12 24.85 -43.56
CA GLU A 109 -1.65 25.23 -42.23
C GLU A 109 -1.53 24.07 -41.24
N HIS A 110 -1.81 22.85 -41.69
CA HIS A 110 -1.62 21.64 -40.91
C HIS A 110 -0.15 21.44 -40.50
N ALA A 111 0.78 21.62 -41.44
CA ALA A 111 2.21 21.49 -41.17
C ALA A 111 2.70 22.53 -40.14
N MET A 112 2.23 23.77 -40.25
CA MET A 112 2.54 24.84 -39.29
C MET A 112 2.01 24.53 -37.89
N ILE A 113 0.79 23.98 -37.77
CA ILE A 113 0.19 23.62 -36.49
C ILE A 113 0.92 22.45 -35.84
N VAL A 114 1.23 21.40 -36.62
CA VAL A 114 2.04 20.28 -36.14
C VAL A 114 3.40 20.79 -35.65
N GLY A 115 4.09 21.64 -36.44
CA GLY A 115 5.35 22.24 -36.05
C GLY A 115 5.25 23.07 -34.77
N ALA A 116 4.21 23.89 -34.63
CA ALA A 116 3.96 24.72 -33.46
C ALA A 116 3.68 23.90 -32.19
N MET A 117 3.19 22.67 -32.32
CA MET A 117 2.89 21.78 -31.18
C MET A 117 4.07 20.94 -30.71
N LEU A 118 5.04 20.65 -31.58
CA LEU A 118 6.22 19.85 -31.22
C LEU A 118 7.07 20.52 -30.13
N LEU A 119 7.28 21.84 -30.22
CA LEU A 119 8.11 22.57 -29.25
C LEU A 119 7.48 22.61 -27.84
N PRO A 120 6.20 22.99 -27.64
CA PRO A 120 5.52 22.85 -26.35
C PRO A 120 5.55 21.42 -25.82
N SER A 121 5.43 20.42 -26.70
CA SER A 121 5.48 19.02 -26.28
C SER A 121 6.83 18.65 -25.68
N LEU A 122 7.91 19.08 -26.33
CA LEU A 122 9.27 18.89 -25.83
C LEU A 122 9.46 19.57 -24.47
N ILE A 123 8.97 20.80 -24.35
CA ILE A 123 9.06 21.58 -23.11
C ILE A 123 8.26 20.94 -21.97
N LEU A 124 7.02 20.49 -22.22
CA LEU A 124 6.12 19.91 -21.22
C LEU A 124 6.49 18.49 -20.81
N SER A 125 7.05 17.70 -21.72
CA SER A 125 7.42 16.32 -21.44
C SER A 125 8.53 16.18 -20.41
N VAL A 126 9.49 17.11 -20.36
CA VAL A 126 10.58 17.10 -19.37
C VAL A 126 10.06 17.19 -17.93
N PRO A 127 9.27 18.22 -17.52
CA PRO A 127 8.76 18.32 -16.16
C PRO A 127 7.77 17.20 -15.84
N ILE A 128 6.94 16.76 -16.79
CA ILE A 128 6.02 15.63 -16.59
C ILE A 128 6.82 14.35 -16.32
N THR A 129 7.85 14.07 -17.12
CA THR A 129 8.73 12.90 -16.92
C THR A 129 9.37 12.95 -15.54
N ARG A 130 9.92 14.12 -15.17
CA ARG A 130 10.57 14.32 -13.88
C ARG A 130 9.58 14.13 -12.72
N PHE A 131 8.39 14.70 -12.82
CA PHE A 131 7.39 14.67 -11.75
C PHE A 131 6.71 13.31 -11.61
N LEU A 132 6.41 12.61 -12.70
CA LEU A 132 5.70 11.32 -12.63
C LEU A 132 6.66 10.18 -12.30
N PHE A 133 7.73 10.07 -13.08
CA PHE A 133 8.64 8.93 -12.99
C PHE A 133 9.77 9.15 -12.02
N ASN A 134 10.16 10.41 -11.78
CA ASN A 134 11.34 10.72 -10.98
C ASN A 134 12.54 9.85 -11.39
N PRO A 135 12.97 9.89 -12.66
CA PRO A 135 13.95 8.95 -13.18
C PRO A 135 15.27 9.01 -12.40
N GLY A 136 15.99 7.89 -12.36
CA GLY A 136 17.29 7.81 -11.70
C GLY A 136 18.31 8.77 -12.34
N PRO A 137 19.29 9.28 -11.57
CA PRO A 137 20.33 10.12 -12.14
C PRO A 137 21.18 9.31 -13.15
N PRO A 138 21.82 9.98 -14.14
CA PRO A 138 22.86 9.35 -14.93
C PRO A 138 23.95 8.73 -14.04
N ARG A 139 24.52 7.60 -14.48
CA ARG A 139 25.62 6.94 -13.75
C ARG A 139 26.76 7.95 -13.52
N GLY A 140 27.26 8.01 -12.29
CA GLY A 140 28.34 8.92 -11.89
C GLY A 140 27.88 10.28 -11.34
N ILE A 141 26.59 10.61 -11.40
CA ILE A 141 26.06 11.83 -10.76
C ILE A 141 25.43 11.46 -9.42
N SER A 142 26.20 11.56 -8.35
CA SER A 142 25.68 11.58 -6.97
C SER A 142 25.40 13.02 -6.57
N GLY A 143 24.20 13.30 -6.07
CA GLY A 143 23.89 14.55 -5.38
C GLY A 143 23.37 14.22 -3.99
N THR A 144 23.57 15.10 -3.02
CA THR A 144 23.08 14.90 -1.65
C THR A 144 21.54 15.04 -1.59
N GLU A 145 20.92 14.56 -0.50
CA GLU A 145 19.47 14.66 -0.29
C GLU A 145 19.00 16.14 -0.26
N SER A 146 19.83 17.04 0.28
CA SER A 146 19.57 18.48 0.32
C SER A 146 19.64 19.14 -1.06
N GLU A 147 20.57 18.73 -1.92
CA GLU A 147 20.72 19.29 -3.28
C GLU A 147 19.59 18.87 -4.22
N ARG A 148 19.11 17.63 -4.10
CA ARG A 148 18.15 17.03 -5.06
C ARG A 148 17.00 16.32 -4.33
N PRO A 149 16.15 17.04 -3.58
CA PRO A 149 15.15 16.43 -2.71
C PRO A 149 14.14 15.56 -3.45
N TRP A 150 13.82 15.89 -4.71
CA TRP A 150 12.93 15.09 -5.54
C TRP A 150 13.56 13.76 -5.96
N LEU A 151 14.85 13.76 -6.35
CA LEU A 151 15.58 12.55 -6.73
C LEU A 151 15.69 11.57 -5.55
N TRP A 152 15.74 12.07 -4.32
CA TRP A 152 15.79 11.26 -3.11
C TRP A 152 14.41 10.84 -2.59
N ARG A 153 13.32 11.24 -3.25
CA ARG A 153 11.95 10.92 -2.80
C ARG A 153 11.71 9.42 -2.56
N PRO A 154 12.11 8.45 -3.42
CA PRO A 154 11.92 7.02 -3.15
C PRO A 154 12.59 6.57 -1.86
N PHE A 155 13.81 7.07 -1.59
CA PHE A 155 14.55 6.78 -0.37
C PHE A 155 13.91 7.40 0.86
N ARG A 156 13.36 8.62 0.73
CA ARG A 156 12.60 9.28 1.79
C ARG A 156 11.32 8.52 2.12
N ILE A 157 10.60 8.04 1.09
CA ILE A 157 9.42 7.18 1.27
C ILE A 157 9.83 5.90 1.98
N ALA A 158 10.89 5.24 1.51
CA ALA A 158 11.37 4.01 2.14
C ALA A 158 11.78 4.20 3.59
N ARG A 159 12.53 5.26 3.92
CA ARG A 159 12.90 5.61 5.31
C ARG A 159 11.68 5.89 6.19
N ALA A 160 10.63 6.46 5.60
CA ALA A 160 9.40 6.83 6.28
C ALA A 160 8.43 5.66 6.50
N VAL A 161 8.48 4.64 5.66
CA VAL A 161 7.57 3.48 5.70
C VAL A 161 8.22 2.28 6.37
N ASN A 162 9.49 2.02 6.07
CA ASN A 162 10.17 0.83 6.58
C ASN A 162 10.46 0.96 8.08
N TYR A 163 10.11 -0.09 8.80
CA TYR A 163 10.51 -0.38 10.17
C TYR A 163 11.47 -1.56 10.19
N ILE A 164 12.18 -1.74 11.30
CA ILE A 164 13.07 -2.88 11.53
C ILE A 164 12.30 -3.88 12.39
N SER A 165 11.98 -5.05 11.85
CA SER A 165 11.27 -6.13 12.57
C SER A 165 12.19 -7.26 13.03
N ASP A 166 13.37 -7.39 12.43
CA ASP A 166 14.28 -8.52 12.61
C ASP A 166 15.42 -8.24 13.61
N THR A 167 15.09 -7.59 14.72
CA THR A 167 16.05 -7.47 15.83
C THR A 167 15.75 -8.57 16.85
N GLU A 168 16.81 -9.19 17.38
CA GLU A 168 16.72 -10.15 18.51
C GLU A 168 15.91 -9.56 19.69
N HIS A 169 15.99 -8.23 19.84
CA HIS A 169 15.29 -7.45 20.87
C HIS A 169 14.02 -6.76 20.36
N GLY A 170 13.50 -7.18 19.20
CA GLY A 170 12.29 -6.62 18.59
C GLY A 170 11.04 -6.87 19.44
N PRO A 171 9.97 -6.07 19.26
CA PRO A 171 8.72 -6.25 20.00
C PRO A 171 8.11 -7.62 19.69
N LYS A 172 7.38 -8.18 20.66
CA LYS A 172 6.54 -9.35 20.40
C LYS A 172 5.25 -8.86 19.73
N ILE A 173 4.88 -9.48 18.60
CA ILE A 173 3.80 -8.99 17.75
C ILE A 173 2.70 -10.04 17.67
N LEU A 174 1.48 -9.66 18.03
CA LEU A 174 0.26 -10.39 17.72
C LEU A 174 -0.37 -9.78 16.46
N VAL A 175 -0.62 -10.61 15.45
CA VAL A 175 -1.34 -10.22 14.23
C VAL A 175 -2.69 -10.91 14.22
N LEU A 176 -3.74 -10.13 14.43
CA LEU A 176 -5.12 -10.58 14.24
C LEU A 176 -5.62 -10.13 12.88
N ARG A 177 -6.00 -11.10 12.05
CA ARG A 177 -6.58 -10.88 10.72
C ARG A 177 -7.88 -11.64 10.57
N GLY A 178 -8.83 -11.11 9.80
CA GLY A 178 -10.01 -11.85 9.39
C GLY A 178 -9.79 -12.59 8.07
N VAL A 179 -10.58 -13.64 7.80
CA VAL A 179 -10.61 -14.27 6.47
C VAL A 179 -11.07 -13.28 5.38
N ASP A 180 -12.04 -12.42 5.70
CA ASP A 180 -12.66 -11.45 4.78
C ASP A 180 -12.49 -9.99 5.24
N ASP A 181 -11.33 -9.66 5.80
CA ASP A 181 -11.06 -8.27 6.21
C ASP A 181 -10.63 -7.39 5.02
N GLU A 182 -10.95 -6.09 5.10
CA GLU A 182 -10.56 -5.12 4.08
C GLU A 182 -9.05 -5.11 3.84
N ALA A 183 -8.27 -5.36 4.89
CA ALA A 183 -6.82 -5.40 4.81
C ALA A 183 -6.32 -6.52 3.90
N SER A 184 -6.91 -7.72 3.98
CA SER A 184 -6.57 -8.84 3.09
C SER A 184 -6.95 -8.54 1.64
N LEU A 185 -8.09 -7.86 1.41
CA LEU A 185 -8.47 -7.40 0.08
C LEU A 185 -7.49 -6.34 -0.46
N VAL A 186 -7.11 -5.38 0.37
CA VAL A 186 -6.13 -4.34 0.06
C VAL A 186 -4.75 -4.95 -0.23
N LEU A 187 -4.33 -5.95 0.53
CA LEU A 187 -3.10 -6.70 0.28
C LEU A 187 -3.17 -7.47 -1.05
N ALA A 188 -4.30 -8.09 -1.36
CA ALA A 188 -4.50 -8.78 -2.63
C ALA A 188 -4.46 -7.80 -3.81
N PHE A 189 -5.22 -6.71 -3.77
CA PHE A 189 -5.17 -5.68 -4.83
C PHE A 189 -3.80 -5.03 -4.94
N GLY A 190 -3.17 -4.73 -3.81
CA GLY A 190 -1.85 -4.12 -3.76
C GLY A 190 -0.76 -5.02 -4.32
N SER A 191 -0.80 -6.33 -4.04
CA SER A 191 0.16 -7.31 -4.58
C SER A 191 -0.04 -7.56 -6.08
N ILE A 192 -1.29 -7.67 -6.55
CA ILE A 192 -1.62 -7.73 -7.98
C ILE A 192 -1.13 -6.46 -8.67
N GLY A 193 -1.43 -5.29 -8.08
CA GLY A 193 -1.01 -3.99 -8.57
C GLY A 193 0.50 -3.85 -8.64
N ALA A 194 1.24 -4.32 -7.62
CA ALA A 194 2.70 -4.31 -7.61
C ALA A 194 3.31 -5.21 -8.67
N ARG A 195 2.75 -6.40 -8.88
CA ARG A 195 3.18 -7.30 -9.95
C ARG A 195 2.90 -6.72 -11.33
N LEU A 196 1.70 -6.19 -11.56
CA LEU A 196 1.36 -5.54 -12.82
C LEU A 196 2.24 -4.30 -13.07
N SER A 197 2.55 -3.54 -12.03
CA SER A 197 3.49 -2.41 -12.09
C SER A 197 4.89 -2.84 -12.51
N HIS A 198 5.37 -3.96 -11.97
CA HIS A 198 6.65 -4.55 -12.34
C HIS A 198 6.68 -4.93 -13.82
N GLU A 199 5.63 -5.58 -14.33
CA GLU A 199 5.54 -5.97 -15.74
C GLU A 199 5.42 -4.76 -16.67
N ILE A 200 4.56 -3.79 -16.34
CA ILE A 200 4.42 -2.54 -17.11
C ILE A 200 5.77 -1.83 -17.19
N ARG A 201 6.50 -1.75 -16.07
CA ARG A 201 7.85 -1.17 -16.05
C ARG A 201 8.80 -1.95 -16.97
N ASN A 202 8.81 -3.28 -16.89
CA ASN A 202 9.65 -4.10 -17.76
C ASN A 202 9.33 -3.89 -19.24
N VAL A 203 8.05 -3.71 -19.60
CA VAL A 203 7.63 -3.39 -20.96
C VAL A 203 8.12 -2.00 -21.38
N ILE A 204 7.97 -0.98 -20.53
CA ILE A 204 8.45 0.39 -20.80
C ILE A 204 9.97 0.42 -20.96
N GLU A 205 10.70 -0.36 -20.15
CA GLU A 205 12.16 -0.45 -20.22
C GLU A 205 12.66 -1.19 -21.46
N ARG A 206 11.87 -2.12 -22.01
CA ARG A 206 12.21 -2.79 -23.27
C ARG A 206 12.10 -1.80 -24.42
N LYS A 207 13.15 -1.72 -25.24
CA LYS A 207 13.18 -0.89 -26.47
C LYS A 207 12.01 -1.16 -27.44
N ILE A 208 11.32 -2.30 -27.29
CA ILE A 208 10.07 -2.64 -27.99
C ILE A 208 9.02 -1.54 -27.81
N PHE A 209 8.92 -0.95 -26.62
CA PHE A 209 7.97 0.14 -26.39
C PHE A 209 8.28 1.35 -27.29
N ILE A 210 9.54 1.73 -27.44
CA ILE A 210 9.95 2.80 -28.36
C ILE A 210 9.55 2.44 -29.80
N TRP A 211 9.75 1.19 -30.21
CA TRP A 211 9.34 0.74 -31.54
C TRP A 211 7.83 0.75 -31.74
N ILE A 212 7.03 0.37 -30.74
CA ILE A 212 5.57 0.49 -30.80
C ILE A 212 5.21 1.96 -30.99
N VAL A 213 5.75 2.85 -30.16
CA VAL A 213 5.38 4.27 -30.24
C VAL A 213 5.87 4.93 -31.53
N ILE A 214 6.93 4.43 -32.18
CA ILE A 214 7.37 4.92 -33.52
C ILE A 214 6.57 4.27 -34.66
N ALA A 215 6.33 2.97 -34.58
CA ALA A 215 5.67 2.20 -35.64
C ALA A 215 4.19 2.58 -35.78
N LEU A 216 3.52 2.93 -34.67
CA LEU A 216 2.10 3.27 -34.70
C LEU A 216 1.79 4.57 -35.47
N PRO A 217 2.49 5.70 -35.25
CA PRO A 217 2.35 6.89 -36.09
C PRO A 217 2.76 6.66 -37.55
N LEU A 218 3.79 5.83 -37.80
CA LEU A 218 4.20 5.52 -39.17
C LEU A 218 3.16 4.69 -39.91
N LEU A 219 2.58 3.69 -39.24
CA LEU A 219 1.49 2.88 -39.78
C LEU A 219 0.25 3.75 -40.05
N ASP A 220 -0.08 4.66 -39.14
CA ASP A 220 -1.18 5.61 -39.33
C ASP A 220 -0.97 6.49 -40.57
N TYR A 221 0.23 7.07 -40.72
CA TYR A 221 0.58 7.86 -41.91
C TYR A 221 0.35 7.04 -43.19
N ILE A 222 0.77 5.77 -43.21
CA ILE A 222 0.54 4.88 -44.36
C ILE A 222 -0.96 4.65 -44.60
N VAL A 223 -1.76 4.36 -43.56
CA VAL A 223 -3.20 4.11 -43.69
C VAL A 223 -3.96 5.36 -44.16
N LEU A 224 -3.56 6.54 -43.68
CA LEU A 224 -4.09 7.82 -44.15
C LEU A 224 -3.82 8.04 -45.64
N GLN A 225 -2.60 7.74 -46.11
CA GLN A 225 -2.25 7.82 -47.54
C GLN A 225 -3.04 6.82 -48.40
N MET A 226 -3.49 5.71 -47.82
CA MET A 226 -4.31 4.70 -48.49
C MET A 226 -5.82 5.01 -48.47
N GLY A 227 -6.24 6.16 -47.95
CA GLY A 227 -7.65 6.58 -47.92
C GLY A 227 -8.49 5.92 -46.82
N GLY A 228 -7.87 5.23 -45.86
CA GLY A 228 -8.55 4.58 -44.73
C GLY A 228 -8.78 5.54 -43.57
N THR A 229 -9.69 6.51 -43.70
CA THR A 229 -9.81 7.62 -42.74
C THR A 229 -10.35 7.22 -41.35
N ASN A 230 -11.17 6.17 -41.24
CA ASN A 230 -11.89 5.88 -39.99
C ASN A 230 -11.11 4.99 -39.01
N PHE A 231 -10.34 4.01 -39.49
CA PHE A 231 -9.63 3.06 -38.62
C PHE A 231 -8.31 3.64 -38.09
N ALA A 232 -7.58 4.37 -38.93
CA ALA A 232 -6.35 5.07 -38.56
C ALA A 232 -6.61 6.11 -37.47
N ALA A 233 -7.64 6.95 -37.67
CA ALA A 233 -8.06 7.94 -36.70
C ALA A 233 -8.47 7.32 -35.35
N LEU A 234 -9.21 6.21 -35.34
CA LEU A 234 -9.56 5.52 -34.08
C LEU A 234 -8.32 5.02 -33.34
N PHE A 235 -7.37 4.41 -34.06
CA PHE A 235 -6.18 3.84 -33.46
C PHE A 235 -5.26 4.92 -32.88
N VAL A 236 -5.05 6.01 -33.61
CA VAL A 236 -4.27 7.18 -33.15
C VAL A 236 -4.93 7.91 -31.99
N THR A 237 -6.25 7.96 -31.94
CA THR A 237 -6.95 8.67 -30.86
C THR A 237 -7.03 7.84 -29.58
N THR A 238 -7.06 6.52 -29.67
CA THR A 238 -7.30 5.64 -28.51
C THR A 238 -6.04 5.08 -27.87
N VAL A 239 -5.05 4.67 -28.67
CA VAL A 239 -3.85 3.99 -28.16
C VAL A 239 -2.97 4.89 -27.27
N PRO A 240 -2.72 6.17 -27.60
CA PRO A 240 -1.88 7.02 -26.78
C PRO A 240 -2.45 7.32 -25.39
N PRO A 241 -3.76 7.66 -25.24
CA PRO A 241 -4.39 7.72 -23.92
C PRO A 241 -4.31 6.41 -23.15
N ILE A 242 -4.43 5.26 -23.82
CA ILE A 242 -4.27 3.94 -23.19
C ILE A 242 -2.83 3.77 -22.68
N ILE A 243 -1.83 4.07 -23.50
CA ILE A 243 -0.41 4.01 -23.12
C ILE A 243 -0.13 4.95 -21.96
N LEU A 244 -0.64 6.17 -22.01
CA LEU A 244 -0.51 7.13 -20.93
C LEU A 244 -1.18 6.59 -19.65
N GLY A 245 -2.39 6.05 -19.76
CA GLY A 245 -3.09 5.38 -18.66
C GLY A 245 -2.27 4.24 -18.06
N LEU A 246 -1.67 3.39 -18.90
CA LEU A 246 -0.78 2.31 -18.48
C LEU A 246 0.48 2.82 -17.77
N ILE A 247 1.02 3.96 -18.19
CA ILE A 247 2.14 4.64 -17.52
C ILE A 247 1.75 5.12 -16.11
N PHE A 248 0.54 5.64 -15.94
CA PHE A 248 0.02 6.11 -14.64
C PHE A 248 -0.43 4.96 -13.72
N LEU A 249 -0.78 3.82 -14.31
CA LEU A 249 -1.39 2.70 -13.61
C LEU A 249 -0.53 2.19 -12.42
N PRO A 250 0.81 2.09 -12.52
CA PRO A 250 1.63 1.75 -11.37
C PRO A 250 1.48 2.68 -10.16
N GLY A 251 1.47 4.00 -10.41
CA GLY A 251 1.28 4.99 -9.35
C GLY A 251 -0.11 4.88 -8.72
N LEU A 252 -1.13 4.60 -9.53
CA LEU A 252 -2.50 4.37 -9.05
C LEU A 252 -2.59 3.10 -8.19
N PHE A 253 -2.00 1.99 -8.60
CA PHE A 253 -1.98 0.77 -7.78
C PHE A 253 -1.23 0.95 -6.48
N TYR A 254 -0.08 1.62 -6.51
CA TYR A 254 0.66 1.91 -5.29
C TYR A 254 -0.05 2.90 -4.37
N SER A 255 -0.95 3.73 -4.89
CA SER A 255 -1.72 4.69 -4.09
C SER A 255 -2.63 4.02 -3.05
N VAL A 256 -2.97 2.74 -3.25
CA VAL A 256 -3.66 1.89 -2.26
C VAL A 256 -2.88 1.81 -0.96
N PHE A 257 -1.55 1.79 -1.04
CA PHE A 257 -0.67 1.79 0.12
C PHE A 257 -0.40 3.19 0.68
N GLY A 258 -0.91 4.26 0.07
CA GLY A 258 -0.71 5.64 0.51
C GLY A 258 -0.60 6.62 -0.66
N ARG A 259 -1.17 7.82 -0.50
CA ARG A 259 -1.18 8.87 -1.54
C ARG A 259 0.22 9.31 -1.93
N GLU A 260 1.20 9.16 -1.04
CA GLU A 260 2.61 9.45 -1.28
C GLU A 260 3.21 8.63 -2.44
N PHE A 261 2.66 7.45 -2.71
CA PHE A 261 3.09 6.57 -3.79
C PHE A 261 2.44 6.88 -5.13
N ALA A 262 1.53 7.84 -5.23
CA ALA A 262 0.92 8.20 -6.52
C ALA A 262 1.94 8.83 -7.50
N PHE A 263 2.96 9.51 -6.98
CA PHE A 263 3.91 10.29 -7.78
C PHE A 263 5.37 10.06 -7.38
N GLY A 264 6.25 9.88 -8.38
CA GLY A 264 7.70 9.76 -8.19
C GLY A 264 8.13 8.49 -7.45
N SER A 265 7.25 7.50 -7.39
CA SER A 265 7.40 6.23 -6.66
C SER A 265 7.70 5.05 -7.58
N ILE A 266 7.80 5.23 -8.90
CA ILE A 266 8.04 4.12 -9.84
C ILE A 266 9.36 3.37 -9.57
N ARG A 267 10.30 4.05 -8.88
CA ARG A 267 11.56 3.49 -8.39
C ARG A 267 11.44 2.76 -7.06
N CYS A 268 10.24 2.69 -6.49
CA CYS A 268 9.95 1.89 -5.32
C CYS A 268 9.47 0.52 -5.79
N GLU A 269 10.08 -0.51 -5.24
CA GLU A 269 9.44 -1.82 -5.15
C GLU A 269 8.73 -1.91 -3.82
N LEU A 270 7.51 -2.44 -3.85
CA LEU A 270 6.67 -2.61 -2.68
C LEU A 270 6.51 -4.10 -2.44
N SER A 271 6.82 -4.53 -1.22
CA SER A 271 6.39 -5.79 -0.67
C SER A 271 5.30 -5.51 0.36
N ALA A 272 4.20 -6.26 0.28
CA ALA A 272 3.09 -6.13 1.19
C ALA A 272 2.74 -7.53 1.70
N ASN A 273 2.98 -7.76 2.99
CA ASN A 273 2.80 -9.03 3.65
C ASN A 273 1.64 -8.94 4.65
N SER A 274 1.01 -10.07 4.94
CA SER A 274 -0.02 -10.19 5.97
C SER A 274 0.53 -10.18 7.41
N SER A 275 1.85 -10.34 7.55
CA SER A 275 2.58 -10.32 8.80
C SER A 275 3.98 -9.74 8.55
N PRO A 276 4.63 -9.11 9.55
CA PRO A 276 6.00 -8.67 9.41
C PRO A 276 6.94 -9.89 9.39
N ASP A 277 8.09 -9.74 8.74
CA ASP A 277 9.14 -10.77 8.75
C ASP A 277 9.88 -10.68 10.10
N SER A 278 9.45 -11.48 11.08
CA SER A 278 10.07 -11.59 12.40
C SER A 278 9.69 -12.92 13.07
N GLU A 279 10.62 -13.52 13.80
CA GLU A 279 10.39 -14.77 14.53
C GLU A 279 9.44 -14.59 15.74
N ARG A 280 9.29 -13.34 16.24
CA ARG A 280 8.48 -13.01 17.43
C ARG A 280 7.04 -12.63 17.07
N VAL A 281 6.51 -13.21 15.99
CA VAL A 281 5.18 -12.90 15.45
C VAL A 281 4.24 -14.08 15.65
N LYS A 282 3.14 -13.87 16.38
CA LYS A 282 2.02 -14.80 16.45
C LYS A 282 0.90 -14.32 15.53
N VAL A 283 0.56 -15.09 14.50
CA VAL A 283 -0.54 -14.76 13.59
C VAL A 283 -1.76 -15.61 13.93
N ILE A 284 -2.90 -14.96 14.15
CA ILE A 284 -4.18 -15.61 14.39
C ILE A 284 -5.17 -15.12 13.33
N THR A 285 -5.70 -16.06 12.54
CA THR A 285 -6.77 -15.77 11.59
C THR A 285 -8.12 -16.05 12.25
N LEU A 286 -8.94 -15.02 12.38
CA LEU A 286 -10.29 -15.12 12.90
C LEU A 286 -11.23 -15.68 11.82
N PRO A 287 -12.08 -16.68 12.16
CA PRO A 287 -12.97 -17.32 11.20
C PRO A 287 -14.06 -16.37 10.68
N ILE A 288 -14.81 -16.83 9.68
CA ILE A 288 -16.05 -16.19 9.27
C ILE A 288 -17.08 -16.43 10.40
N TRP A 289 -17.74 -15.35 10.80
CA TRP A 289 -18.81 -15.31 11.78
C TRP A 289 -20.17 -15.19 11.05
N ASP A 290 -21.14 -16.01 11.45
CA ASP A 290 -22.38 -16.24 10.68
C ASP A 290 -23.24 -14.98 10.46
N SER A 291 -23.13 -13.95 11.31
CA SER A 291 -23.86 -12.69 11.08
C SER A 291 -23.39 -11.91 9.84
N ASP A 292 -22.24 -12.27 9.27
CA ASP A 292 -21.64 -11.57 8.12
C ASP A 292 -21.89 -12.26 6.78
N ILE A 293 -22.68 -13.35 6.76
CA ILE A 293 -23.00 -14.10 5.53
C ILE A 293 -23.71 -13.20 4.49
N LEU A 294 -24.31 -12.08 4.90
CA LEU A 294 -24.94 -11.09 4.01
C LEU A 294 -23.96 -10.15 3.29
N GLY A 295 -22.64 -10.42 3.33
CA GLY A 295 -21.73 -10.06 2.22
C GLY A 295 -21.05 -8.68 2.28
N GLY A 296 -20.92 -8.07 3.46
CA GLY A 296 -20.14 -6.84 3.62
C GLY A 296 -18.65 -7.12 3.86
N LEU A 297 -17.76 -6.36 3.21
CA LEU A 297 -16.34 -6.34 3.59
C LEU A 297 -16.21 -5.90 5.06
N ARG A 298 -15.49 -6.67 5.87
CA ARG A 298 -15.29 -6.34 7.29
C ARG A 298 -14.31 -5.18 7.41
N HIS A 299 -14.85 -4.00 7.75
CA HIS A 299 -14.02 -2.84 8.09
C HIS A 299 -13.43 -2.92 9.52
N SER A 300 -13.95 -3.82 10.36
CA SER A 300 -13.71 -3.79 11.81
C SER A 300 -13.43 -5.19 12.37
N VAL A 301 -12.18 -5.65 12.25
CA VAL A 301 -11.75 -6.92 12.88
C VAL A 301 -11.97 -6.91 14.40
N TYR A 302 -11.94 -5.73 15.02
CA TYR A 302 -12.21 -5.56 16.46
C TYR A 302 -13.66 -5.87 16.87
N ASN A 303 -14.62 -5.86 15.95
CA ASN A 303 -16.00 -6.28 16.23
C ASN A 303 -16.15 -7.80 16.24
N HIS A 304 -15.13 -8.55 15.80
CA HIS A 304 -15.18 -10.00 15.83
C HIS A 304 -15.21 -10.47 17.30
N PRO A 305 -16.14 -11.35 17.70
CA PRO A 305 -16.30 -11.76 19.11
C PRO A 305 -15.06 -12.45 19.68
N TYR A 306 -14.29 -13.15 18.84
CA TYR A 306 -12.99 -13.70 19.22
C TYR A 306 -11.81 -12.69 19.22
N CYS A 307 -11.95 -11.46 18.75
CA CYS A 307 -10.83 -10.52 18.69
C CYS A 307 -10.26 -10.23 20.08
N VAL A 308 -11.08 -9.70 20.99
CA VAL A 308 -10.64 -9.35 22.36
C VAL A 308 -10.17 -10.59 23.15
N PRO A 309 -10.91 -11.73 23.16
CA PRO A 309 -10.43 -12.94 23.81
C PRO A 309 -9.05 -13.40 23.33
N GLN A 310 -8.76 -13.35 22.04
CA GLN A 310 -7.45 -13.76 21.50
C GLN A 310 -6.32 -12.81 21.93
N ILE A 311 -6.59 -11.51 22.06
CA ILE A 311 -5.62 -10.56 22.61
C ILE A 311 -5.30 -10.91 24.06
N VAL A 312 -6.34 -11.10 24.89
CA VAL A 312 -6.18 -11.41 26.32
C VAL A 312 -5.45 -12.74 26.51
N LEU A 313 -5.84 -13.79 25.77
CA LEU A 313 -5.18 -15.09 25.81
C LEU A 313 -3.70 -14.98 25.44
N TRP A 314 -3.36 -14.22 24.40
CA TRP A 314 -1.96 -14.02 24.01
C TRP A 314 -1.15 -13.27 25.08
N LEU A 315 -1.72 -12.23 25.69
CA LEU A 315 -1.06 -11.49 26.78
C LEU A 315 -0.81 -12.39 28.01
N LEU A 316 -1.77 -13.27 28.33
CA LEU A 316 -1.69 -14.19 29.47
C LEU A 316 -0.74 -15.37 29.20
N GLU A 317 -0.73 -15.95 27.99
CA GLU A 317 0.18 -17.03 27.62
C GLU A 317 1.64 -16.65 27.89
N GLU A 318 2.01 -15.40 27.62
CA GLU A 318 3.37 -14.92 27.89
C GLU A 318 3.65 -14.74 29.37
N GLU A 319 2.73 -14.11 30.11
CA GLU A 319 2.91 -13.89 31.54
C GLU A 319 2.98 -15.24 32.30
N VAL A 320 2.23 -16.24 31.84
CA VAL A 320 2.24 -17.59 32.40
C VAL A 320 3.51 -18.36 32.01
N LEU A 321 4.04 -18.16 30.79
CA LEU A 321 5.34 -18.72 30.40
C LEU A 321 6.49 -18.11 31.20
N ASP A 322 6.41 -16.81 31.48
CA ASP A 322 7.42 -16.08 32.25
C ASP A 322 7.33 -16.39 33.77
N ASN A 323 6.12 -16.64 34.31
CA ASN A 323 5.88 -16.88 35.75
C ASN A 323 5.57 -18.32 36.16
N LEU A 324 5.60 -19.27 35.21
CA LEU A 324 5.53 -20.73 35.39
C LEU A 324 4.86 -21.24 36.67
N ASN A 325 3.56 -20.91 36.83
CA ASN A 325 2.70 -21.59 37.79
C ASN A 325 1.70 -22.47 37.03
N LEU A 326 2.08 -23.74 36.83
CA LEU A 326 1.39 -24.79 36.06
C LEU A 326 -0.13 -24.86 36.33
N LYS A 327 -0.58 -24.48 37.53
CA LYS A 327 -1.99 -24.46 37.94
C LYS A 327 -2.85 -23.46 37.15
N VAL A 328 -2.29 -22.32 36.76
CA VAL A 328 -3.02 -21.29 35.99
C VAL A 328 -3.19 -21.75 34.55
N THR A 329 -2.14 -22.33 33.97
CA THR A 329 -2.18 -22.92 32.61
C THR A 329 -3.26 -23.98 32.50
N LEU A 330 -3.40 -24.86 33.50
CA LEU A 330 -4.42 -25.89 33.53
C LEU A 330 -5.85 -25.32 33.64
N LYS A 331 -6.05 -24.27 34.44
CA LYS A 331 -7.36 -23.58 34.51
C LYS A 331 -7.71 -22.88 33.20
N MET A 332 -6.75 -22.23 32.53
CA MET A 332 -6.99 -21.58 31.24
C MET A 332 -7.30 -22.58 30.13
N LEU A 333 -6.66 -23.75 30.15
CA LEU A 333 -6.98 -24.85 29.23
C LEU A 333 -8.39 -25.40 29.45
N ASP A 334 -8.82 -25.55 30.71
CA ASP A 334 -10.20 -25.96 31.02
C ASP A 334 -11.23 -24.92 30.54
N TRP A 335 -10.92 -23.65 30.71
CA TRP A 335 -11.76 -22.55 30.24
C TRP A 335 -11.86 -22.49 28.72
N LYS A 336 -10.73 -22.60 28.00
CA LYS A 336 -10.73 -22.69 26.54
C LYS A 336 -11.62 -23.85 26.06
N ARG A 337 -11.52 -25.01 26.72
CA ARG A 337 -12.35 -26.18 26.40
C ARG A 337 -13.84 -25.89 26.55
N ARG A 338 -14.26 -25.27 27.66
CA ARG A 338 -15.67 -24.89 27.89
C ARG A 338 -16.16 -23.87 26.86
N MET A 339 -15.33 -22.91 26.50
CA MET A 339 -15.65 -21.91 25.49
C MET A 339 -15.83 -22.56 24.11
N ASP A 340 -14.95 -23.50 23.73
CA ASP A 340 -15.08 -24.29 22.49
C ASP A 340 -16.32 -25.22 22.48
N GLU A 341 -16.78 -25.67 23.66
CA GLU A 341 -18.03 -26.44 23.82
C GLU A 341 -19.27 -25.55 23.67
N LEU A 342 -19.26 -24.36 24.28
CA LEU A 342 -20.31 -23.34 24.13
C LEU A 342 -20.45 -22.83 22.69
N ILE A 343 -19.32 -22.63 22.02
CA ILE A 343 -19.31 -22.23 20.60
C ILE A 343 -19.93 -23.33 19.73
N ARG A 344 -19.61 -24.60 20.02
CA ARG A 344 -20.21 -25.74 19.33
C ARG A 344 -21.70 -25.89 19.60
N SER A 345 -22.19 -25.55 20.79
CA SER A 345 -23.62 -25.59 21.10
C SER A 345 -24.41 -24.44 20.46
N LYS A 346 -23.82 -23.24 20.32
CA LYS A 346 -24.47 -22.06 19.69
C LYS A 346 -24.76 -22.21 18.19
N GLY A 347 -24.12 -23.13 17.48
CA GLY A 347 -24.46 -23.45 16.08
C GLY A 347 -25.91 -23.93 15.86
N GLY A 348 -26.67 -24.18 16.94
CA GLY A 348 -28.08 -24.60 16.91
C GLY A 348 -29.14 -23.50 17.02
N GLY A 349 -28.79 -22.22 17.22
CA GLY A 349 -29.77 -21.11 17.22
C GLY A 349 -30.71 -21.02 18.43
N ASP A 350 -30.31 -21.52 19.60
CA ASP A 350 -31.14 -21.49 20.82
C ASP A 350 -30.90 -20.20 21.64
N PRO A 351 -31.92 -19.35 21.89
CA PRO A 351 -31.77 -18.09 22.63
C PRO A 351 -31.48 -18.24 24.14
N ALA A 352 -31.53 -19.44 24.71
CA ALA A 352 -31.18 -19.68 26.11
C ALA A 352 -29.67 -19.51 26.43
N VAL A 353 -28.80 -19.48 25.40
CA VAL A 353 -27.34 -19.53 25.58
C VAL A 353 -26.72 -18.15 25.85
N ASP A 354 -27.45 -17.05 25.69
CA ASP A 354 -26.89 -15.71 25.91
C ASP A 354 -26.59 -15.43 27.39
N GLY A 355 -27.42 -15.93 28.33
CA GLY A 355 -27.15 -15.77 29.77
C GLY A 355 -25.91 -16.55 30.25
N GLU A 356 -25.65 -17.72 29.69
CA GLU A 356 -24.48 -18.55 30.03
C GLU A 356 -23.18 -17.93 29.48
N THR A 357 -23.28 -17.15 28.40
CA THR A 357 -22.14 -16.42 27.83
C THR A 357 -21.73 -15.26 28.73
N ASP A 358 -22.71 -14.52 29.26
CA ASP A 358 -22.48 -13.41 30.19
C ASP A 358 -21.89 -13.89 31.52
N GLU A 359 -22.37 -15.02 32.05
CA GLU A 359 -21.83 -15.62 33.28
C GLU A 359 -20.39 -16.09 33.10
N LEU A 360 -20.04 -16.61 31.92
CA LEU A 360 -18.66 -16.98 31.59
C LEU A 360 -17.76 -15.75 31.48
N LEU A 361 -18.23 -14.68 30.83
CA LEU A 361 -17.49 -13.41 30.73
C LEU A 361 -17.26 -12.77 32.10
N GLU A 362 -18.27 -12.82 32.98
CA GLU A 362 -18.17 -12.34 34.36
C GLU A 362 -17.19 -13.21 35.18
N GLY A 363 -17.23 -14.53 35.02
CA GLY A 363 -16.25 -15.43 35.64
C GLY A 363 -14.82 -15.17 35.15
N MET A 364 -14.63 -14.88 33.87
CA MET A 364 -13.33 -14.48 33.29
C MET A 364 -12.85 -13.16 33.91
N SER A 365 -13.75 -12.18 34.00
CA SER A 365 -13.48 -10.88 34.63
C SER A 365 -13.02 -11.05 36.08
N ASN A 366 -13.70 -11.89 36.86
CA ASN A 366 -13.36 -12.16 38.25
C ASN A 366 -12.01 -12.87 38.42
N VAL A 367 -11.71 -13.87 37.57
CA VAL A 367 -10.40 -14.56 37.60
C VAL A 367 -9.27 -13.62 37.20
N LEU A 368 -9.46 -12.80 36.17
CA LEU A 368 -8.50 -11.77 35.76
C LEU A 368 -8.28 -10.75 36.88
N THR A 369 -9.35 -10.30 37.54
CA THR A 369 -9.27 -9.35 38.65
C THR A 369 -8.49 -9.92 39.82
N HIS A 370 -8.72 -11.21 40.15
CA HIS A 370 -7.99 -11.88 41.22
C HIS A 370 -6.51 -12.10 40.86
N PHE A 371 -6.20 -12.40 39.59
CA PHE A 371 -4.84 -12.59 39.13
C PHE A 371 -4.05 -11.26 39.12
N VAL A 372 -4.66 -10.18 38.62
CA VAL A 372 -4.09 -8.82 38.66
C VAL A 372 -3.84 -8.36 40.10
N ALA A 373 -4.71 -8.75 41.04
CA ALA A 373 -4.50 -8.48 42.46
C ALA A 373 -3.33 -9.29 43.05
N GLN A 374 -3.07 -10.49 42.54
CA GLN A 374 -1.94 -11.33 42.99
C GLN A 374 -0.61 -10.97 42.33
N SER A 375 -0.58 -10.47 41.10
CA SER A 375 0.66 -10.06 40.42
C SER A 375 1.16 -8.67 40.80
N ARG A 376 0.36 -7.87 41.51
CA ARG A 376 0.74 -6.58 42.10
C ARG A 376 1.33 -6.69 43.53
N LEU A 377 1.37 -7.89 44.10
CA LEU A 377 2.00 -8.23 45.38
C LEU A 377 3.30 -8.97 45.11
#